data_AF-A0ABD5FD03-F1
#
_entry.id   AF-A0ABD5FD03-F1
#
_cell.length_a   1.000
_cell.length_b   1.000
_cell.length_c   1.000
_cell.angle_alpha   90.00
_cell.angle_beta   90.00
_cell.angle_gamma   90.00
#
_symmetry.space_group_name_H-M   'P 1'
#
loop_
_entity.id
_entity.type
_entity.pdbx_description
1 polymer ?
#
loop_
_entity_poly.entity_id
_entity_poly.type
_entity_poly.pdbx_seq_one_letter_code
_entity_poly.pdbx_strand_id
1 'polypeptide(L)' 'MDKKIEIKQIELNKLKKELETIKNLPYGGMPLAFEVKWVEKRYKQLEKEINELKESN' A
#
# COMPACT_ATOMS: atom_id res chain seq x y z
N MET A 1 -6.15 -8.28 -19.19
CA MET A 1 -5.94 -7.56 -17.92
C MET A 1 -5.89 -6.08 -18.23
N ASP A 2 -6.70 -5.28 -17.53
CA ASP A 2 -6.74 -3.83 -17.72
C ASP A 2 -5.42 -3.22 -17.22
N LYS A 3 -4.68 -2.50 -18.08
CA LYS A 3 -3.39 -1.87 -17.75
C LYS A 3 -3.47 -1.02 -16.48
N LYS A 4 -4.64 -0.44 -16.19
CA LYS A 4 -4.89 0.33 -14.97
C LYS A 4 -4.83 -0.52 -13.69
N ILE A 5 -5.38 -1.74 -13.74
CA ILE A 5 -5.34 -2.69 -12.62
C ILE A 5 -3.91 -3.13 -12.34
N GLU A 6 -3.14 -3.39 -13.39
CA GLU A 6 -1.75 -3.83 -13.31
C GLU A 6 -0.84 -2.76 -12.67
N ILE A 7 -0.99 -1.49 -13.09
CA ILE A 7 -0.27 -0.36 -12.49
C ILE A 7 -0.58 -0.23 -11.00
N LYS A 8 -1.87 -0.31 -10.62
CA LYS A 8 -2.28 -0.21 -9.20
C LYS A 8 -1.78 -1.38 -8.37
N GLN A 9 -1.70 -2.59 -8.93
CA GLN A 9 -1.13 -3.75 -8.25
C GLN A 9 0.37 -3.61 -8.01
N ILE A 10 1.10 -3.02 -8.95
CA ILE A 10 2.51 -2.68 -8.77
C ILE A 10 2.67 -1.66 -7.63
N GLU A 11 1.85 -0.61 -7.59
CA GLU A 11 1.87 0.39 -6.53
C GLU A 11 1.55 -0.22 -5.16
N LEU A 12 0.55 -1.10 -5.08
CA LEU A 12 0.17 -1.81 -3.87
C LEU A 12 1.30 -2.72 -3.35
N ASN A 13 2.01 -3.41 -4.25
CA ASN A 13 3.16 -4.24 -3.89
C ASN A 13 4.34 -3.42 -3.38
N LYS A 14 4.57 -2.20 -3.90
CA LYS A 14 5.59 -1.28 -3.39
C LYS A 14 5.26 -0.85 -1.96
N LEU A 15 4.03 -0.38 -1.72
CA LEU A 15 3.58 0.04 -0.38
C LEU A 15 3.66 -1.09 0.65
N LYS A 16 3.39 -2.33 0.23
CA LYS A 16 3.54 -3.50 1.11
C LYS A 16 5.00 -3.70 1.56
N LYS A 17 5.96 -3.54 0.64
CA LYS A 17 7.40 -3.63 0.96
C LYS A 17 7.86 -2.46 1.84
N GLU A 18 7.34 -1.26 1.61
CA GLU A 18 7.62 -0.09 2.46
C GLU A 18 7.12 -0.31 3.88
N LEU A 19 5.89 -0.83 4.07
CA LEU A 19 5.36 -1.19 5.38
C LEU A 19 6.22 -2.21 6.10
N GLU A 20 6.65 -3.26 5.39
CA GLU A 20 7.49 -4.31 5.95
C GLU A 20 8.87 -3.76 6.36
N THR A 21 9.45 -2.90 5.53
CA THR A 21 10.71 -2.21 5.83
C THR A 21 10.57 -1.35 7.07
N ILE A 22 9.51 -0.53 7.15
CA ILE A 22 9.25 0.35 8.29
C ILE A 22 9.04 -0.47 9.58
N LYS A 23 8.33 -1.61 9.51
CA LYS A 23 8.13 -2.52 10.65
C LYS A 23 9.42 -3.16 11.16
N ASN A 24 10.39 -3.37 10.28
CA ASN A 24 11.66 -4.03 10.59
C ASN A 24 12.78 -3.04 10.98
N LEU A 25 12.55 -1.73 10.91
CA LEU A 25 13.54 -0.75 11.36
C LEU A 25 13.71 -0.83 12.89
N PRO A 26 14.95 -0.92 13.41
CA PRO A 26 15.18 -0.88 14.85
C PRO A 26 14.68 0.47 15.39
N TYR A 27 13.88 0.41 16.45
CA TYR A 27 13.12 1.50 17.09
C TYR A 27 13.91 2.75 17.56
N GLY A 28 15.15 2.96 17.11
CA GLY A 28 16.05 4.05 17.49
C GLY A 28 15.77 5.41 16.84
N GLY A 29 14.50 5.78 16.63
CA GLY A 29 14.14 7.09 16.08
C GLY A 29 12.68 7.19 15.64
N MET A 30 11.76 7.34 16.59
CA MET A 30 10.35 7.64 16.35
C MET A 30 10.22 8.95 15.53
N PRO A 31 9.48 8.96 14.39
CA PRO A 31 8.03 8.89 14.42
C PRO A 31 7.43 7.96 13.33
N LEU A 32 7.48 6.64 13.55
CA LEU A 32 6.96 5.69 12.56
C LEU A 32 5.45 5.42 12.68
N ALA A 33 4.78 5.78 13.78
CA ALA A 33 3.35 5.49 13.94
C ALA A 33 2.47 6.25 12.94
N PHE A 34 2.85 7.48 12.56
CA PHE A 34 2.12 8.27 11.57
C PHE A 34 2.36 7.75 10.15
N GLU A 35 3.62 7.49 9.80
CA GLU A 35 4.02 6.90 8.51
C GLU A 35 3.37 5.52 8.30
N VAL A 36 3.43 4.64 9.30
CA VAL A 36 2.75 3.33 9.22
C VAL A 36 1.24 3.50 9.00
N LYS A 37 0.58 4.38 9.76
CA LYS A 37 -0.86 4.65 9.59
C LYS A 37 -1.19 5.22 8.21
N TRP A 38 -0.33 6.10 7.69
CA TRP A 38 -0.50 6.69 6.36
C TRP A 38 -0.37 5.64 5.27
N VAL A 39 0.68 4.81 5.33
CA VAL A 39 0.90 3.74 4.35
C VAL A 39 -0.20 2.68 4.45
N GLU A 40 -0.67 2.30 5.64
CA GLU A 40 -1.81 1.39 5.82
C GLU A 40 -3.10 1.96 5.23
N LYS A 41 -3.37 3.26 5.42
CA LYS A 41 -4.54 3.92 4.83
C LYS A 41 -4.47 3.90 3.30
N ARG A 42 -3.29 4.21 2.74
CA ARG A 42 -3.07 4.21 1.28
C ARG A 42 -3.20 2.80 0.70
N TYR A 43 -2.70 1.79 1.40
CA TYR A 43 -2.85 0.38 1.02
C TYR A 43 -4.32 -0.03 0.90
N LYS A 44 -5.13 0.25 1.93
CA LYS A 44 -6.57 -0.06 1.92
C LYS A 44 -7.34 0.67 0.82
N GLN A 45 -6.97 1.92 0.52
CA GLN A 45 -7.57 2.67 -0.59
C GLN A 45 -7.28 2.02 -1.94
N LEU A 46 -6.01 1.67 -2.19
CA LEU A 46 -5.62 1.02 -3.46
C LEU A 46 -6.24 -0.36 -3.62
N GLU A 47 -6.36 -1.13 -2.53
CA GLU A 47 -7.06 -2.43 -2.54
C GLU A 47 -8.52 -2.27 -2.94
N LYS A 48 -9.21 -1.27 -2.37
CA LYS A 48 -10.60 -0.94 -2.73
C LYS A 48 -10.73 -0.51 -4.20
N GLU A 49 -9.86 0.39 -4.66
CA GLU A 49 -9.86 0.85 -6.06
C GLU A 49 -9.60 -0.30 -7.05
N ILE A 50 -8.71 -1.24 -6.71
CA ILE A 50 -8.45 -2.43 -7.54
C ILE A 50 -9.69 -3.33 -7.59
N ASN A 51 -10.36 -3.56 -6.46
CA ASN A 51 -11.57 -4.38 -6.42
C ASN A 51 -12.73 -3.72 -7.19
N GLU A 52 -12.93 -2.42 -7.03
CA GLU A 52 -13.95 -1.67 -7.80
C GLU A 52 -13.67 -1.73 -9.31
N LEU A 53 -12.40 -1.63 -9.73
CA LEU A 53 -12.02 -1.76 -11.15
C LEU A 53 -12.17 -3.19 -11.68
N LYS A 54 -12.09 -4.21 -10.82
CA LYS A 54 -12.34 -5.61 -11.18
C LYS A 54 -13.82 -5.94 -11.27
N GLU A 55 -14.65 -5.32 -10.43
CA GLU A 55 -16.10 -5.50 -10.44
C GLU A 55 -16.78 -4.68 -11.55
N SER A 56 -16.15 -3.58 -11.99
CA SER A 56 -16.63 -2.71 -13.07
C SER A 56 -16.15 -3.12 -14.47
N ASN A 57 -15.34 -4.18 -14.59
CA ASN A 57 -14.86 -4.79 -15.84
C ASN A 57 -15.41 -6.21 -15.99
#